data_AF-A0A7J0C3F3-F1
#
_entry.id   AF-A0A7J0C3F3-F1
#
_cell.length_a   1.000
_cell.length_b   1.000
_cell.length_c   1.000
_cell.angle_alpha   90.00
_cell.angle_beta   90.00
_cell.angle_gamma   90.00
#
_symmetry.space_group_name_H-M   'P 1'
#
loop_
_entity.id
_entity.type
_entity.pdbx_description
1 polymer ?
#
loop_
_entity_poly.entity_id
_entity_poly.type
_entity_poly.pdbx_seq_one_letter_code
_entity_poly.pdbx_strand_id
1 'polypeptide(L)'
;MTDRPITPTRIIPAGAPLPDRGPLPGEIPPWRAAPVSPPPPPPPAVPPPPPDPAPLPVPQIHVHVLMPYEAPPEPTRWEHIRAWLLRTIGRPWQICGALALAVMPIPGTEYSAATGWAHIVSLARAEAGQDAGYALALTPLAIAVIRITTGGGTLRRLLLLAVSLVGFVGGAIDLYDPVTWITGVTR
;
A
#
# COMPACT_ATOMS: atom_id res chain seq x y z
N MET A 1 -6.87 -9.95 -36.63
CA MET A 1 -5.66 -10.08 -37.46
C MET A 1 -4.48 -9.92 -36.53
N THR A 2 -3.86 -11.04 -36.15
CA THR A 2 -2.74 -11.08 -35.20
C THR A 2 -1.46 -10.69 -35.93
N ASP A 3 -0.94 -9.51 -35.58
CA ASP A 3 0.32 -8.97 -36.05
C ASP A 3 1.46 -9.82 -35.45
N ARG A 4 1.87 -10.88 -36.16
CA ARG A 4 2.99 -11.72 -35.73
C ARG A 4 4.27 -11.02 -36.17
N PRO A 5 5.17 -10.64 -35.25
CA PRO A 5 6.46 -10.09 -35.63
C PRO A 5 7.23 -11.13 -36.44
N ILE A 6 7.61 -10.75 -37.66
CA ILE A 6 8.39 -11.60 -38.57
C ILE A 6 9.82 -11.60 -38.06
N THR A 7 10.23 -12.69 -37.41
CA THR A 7 11.63 -12.89 -37.03
C THR A 7 12.43 -13.32 -38.26
N PRO A 8 13.45 -12.56 -38.69
CA PRO A 8 14.28 -12.96 -39.83
C PRO A 8 15.06 -14.24 -39.49
N THR A 9 14.81 -15.31 -40.23
CA THR A 9 15.40 -16.63 -39.99
C THR A 9 16.80 -16.80 -40.59
N ARG A 10 17.27 -15.88 -41.43
CA ARG A 10 18.60 -15.94 -42.04
C ARG A 10 19.10 -14.58 -42.51
N ILE A 11 20.32 -14.21 -42.09
CA ILE A 11 21.04 -13.05 -42.62
C ILE A 11 22.01 -13.57 -43.69
N ILE A 12 21.88 -13.10 -44.93
CA ILE A 12 22.83 -13.43 -46.01
C ILE A 12 24.02 -12.46 -45.92
N PRO A 13 25.26 -12.93 -45.75
CA PRO A 13 26.43 -12.07 -45.65
C PRO A 13 26.69 -11.32 -46.97
N ALA A 14 27.16 -10.08 -46.86
CA ALA A 14 27.50 -9.24 -48.02
C ALA A 14 28.61 -9.92 -48.85
N GLY A 15 28.35 -10.17 -50.14
CA GLY A 15 29.27 -10.83 -51.06
C GLY A 15 28.87 -12.25 -51.48
N ALA A 16 27.77 -12.81 -50.96
CA ALA A 16 27.20 -14.04 -51.50
C ALA A 16 26.68 -13.79 -52.93
N PRO A 17 27.00 -14.65 -53.92
CA PRO A 17 26.49 -14.49 -55.27
C PRO A 17 24.95 -14.61 -55.25
N LEU A 18 24.27 -13.55 -55.69
CA LEU A 18 22.84 -13.60 -55.90
C LEU A 18 22.56 -14.51 -57.11
N PRO A 19 21.46 -15.30 -57.10
CA PRO A 19 21.10 -16.11 -58.26
C PRO A 19 20.82 -15.21 -59.47
N ASP A 20 21.38 -15.57 -60.63
CA ASP A 20 21.30 -14.80 -61.89
C ASP A 20 19.88 -14.58 -62.40
N ARG A 21 18.91 -15.38 -61.94
CA ARG A 21 17.49 -15.22 -62.26
C ARG A 21 16.60 -15.67 -61.10
N GLY A 22 15.39 -15.09 -61.04
CA GLY A 22 14.32 -15.60 -60.20
C GLY A 22 13.79 -16.96 -60.71
N PRO A 23 13.19 -17.78 -59.83
CA PRO A 23 12.60 -19.07 -60.23
C PRO A 23 11.39 -18.86 -61.15
N LEU A 24 11.30 -19.65 -62.22
CA LEU A 24 10.13 -19.66 -63.11
C LEU A 24 8.93 -20.39 -62.46
N PRO A 25 7.69 -20.13 -62.89
CA PRO A 25 6.50 -20.81 -62.35
C PRO A 25 6.58 -22.33 -62.57
N GLY A 26 6.74 -23.09 -61.48
CA GLY A 26 6.86 -24.56 -61.50
C GLY A 26 8.23 -25.10 -61.07
N GLU A 27 9.26 -24.25 -60.98
CA GLU A 27 10.56 -24.64 -60.43
C GLU A 27 10.56 -24.52 -58.90
N ILE A 28 11.08 -25.54 -58.20
CA ILE A 28 11.24 -25.50 -56.74
C ILE A 28 12.36 -24.50 -56.43
N PRO A 29 12.13 -23.46 -55.61
CA PRO A 29 13.17 -22.49 -55.29
C PRO A 29 14.37 -23.16 -54.62
N PRO A 30 15.61 -22.68 -54.86
CA PRO A 30 16.82 -23.33 -54.34
C PRO A 30 16.92 -23.36 -52.81
N TRP A 31 16.10 -22.55 -52.12
CA TRP A 31 15.97 -22.57 -50.66
C TRP A 31 14.89 -23.54 -50.12
N ARG A 32 14.19 -24.28 -50.99
CA ARG A 32 13.31 -25.40 -50.62
C ARG A 32 13.94 -26.71 -51.09
N ALA A 33 14.18 -27.64 -50.16
CA ALA A 33 14.54 -29.01 -50.51
C ALA A 33 13.32 -29.72 -51.14
N ALA A 34 13.54 -30.50 -52.20
CA ALA A 34 12.52 -31.38 -52.76
C ALA A 34 12.15 -32.46 -51.71
N PRO A 35 10.86 -32.84 -51.59
CA PRO A 35 10.46 -33.88 -50.66
C PRO A 35 11.09 -35.23 -51.05
N VAL A 36 11.82 -35.84 -50.11
CA VAL A 36 12.38 -37.18 -50.27
C VAL A 36 11.23 -38.20 -50.16
N SER A 37 11.12 -39.10 -51.13
CA SER A 37 10.15 -40.20 -51.11
C SER A 37 10.37 -41.09 -49.87
N PRO A 38 9.31 -41.52 -49.16
CA PRO A 38 9.46 -42.36 -47.98
C PRO A 38 9.99 -43.77 -48.35
N PRO A 39 10.83 -44.39 -47.50
CA PRO A 39 11.35 -45.73 -47.73
C PRO A 39 10.24 -46.80 -47.65
N PRO A 40 10.40 -47.95 -48.32
CA PRO A 40 9.42 -49.04 -48.27
C PRO A 40 9.27 -49.61 -46.84
N PRO A 41 8.09 -50.14 -46.48
CA PRO A 41 7.84 -50.64 -45.13
C PRO A 41 8.66 -51.89 -44.81
N PRO A 42 9.19 -52.02 -43.58
CA PRO A 42 9.90 -53.23 -43.13
C PRO A 42 8.94 -54.42 -42.95
N PRO A 43 9.44 -55.67 -43.03
CA PRO A 43 8.63 -56.87 -42.80
C PRO A 43 8.05 -56.93 -41.37
N PRO A 44 6.96 -57.69 -41.13
CA PRO A 44 6.28 -57.73 -39.83
C PRO A 44 7.23 -58.24 -38.74
N ALA A 45 7.35 -57.48 -37.65
CA ALA A 45 8.12 -57.86 -36.48
C ALA A 45 7.41 -58.98 -35.70
N VAL A 46 8.18 -59.99 -35.26
CA VAL A 46 7.71 -61.02 -34.32
C VAL A 46 7.39 -60.33 -32.98
N PRO A 47 6.21 -60.57 -32.37
CA PRO A 47 5.87 -59.95 -31.10
C PRO A 47 6.80 -60.44 -29.97
N PRO A 48 7.27 -59.54 -29.07
CA PRO A 48 8.07 -59.93 -27.92
C PRO A 48 7.25 -60.76 -26.91
N PRO A 49 7.90 -61.61 -26.09
CA PRO A 49 7.21 -62.31 -25.00
C PRO A 49 6.60 -61.32 -23.99
N PRO A 50 5.50 -61.68 -23.31
CA PRO A 50 4.85 -60.80 -22.36
C PRO A 50 5.79 -60.46 -21.18
N PRO A 51 5.78 -59.22 -20.68
CA PRO A 51 6.59 -58.80 -19.54
C PRO A 51 6.11 -59.48 -18.25
N ASP A 52 7.07 -59.76 -17.35
CA ASP A 52 6.78 -60.31 -16.02
C ASP A 52 5.84 -59.39 -15.22
N PRO A 53 4.95 -59.95 -14.36
CA PRO A 53 4.04 -59.14 -13.54
C PRO A 53 4.80 -58.19 -12.61
N ALA A 54 4.44 -56.91 -12.65
CA ALA A 54 5.04 -55.88 -11.78
C ALA A 54 4.82 -56.20 -10.29
N PRO A 55 5.82 -55.97 -9.41
CA PRO A 55 5.66 -56.13 -7.96
C PRO A 55 4.52 -55.26 -7.43
N LEU A 56 3.68 -55.82 -6.56
CA LEU A 56 2.56 -55.09 -5.94
C LEU A 56 3.09 -53.90 -5.11
N PRO A 57 2.47 -52.71 -5.20
CA PRO A 57 2.91 -51.54 -4.45
C PRO A 57 2.68 -51.73 -2.94
N VAL A 58 3.72 -51.44 -2.16
CA VAL A 58 3.69 -51.46 -0.69
C VAL A 58 2.66 -50.42 -0.19
N PRO A 59 1.74 -50.77 0.73
CA PRO A 59 0.70 -49.85 1.19
C PRO A 59 1.32 -48.68 1.97
N GLN A 60 1.29 -47.49 1.38
CA GLN A 60 1.71 -46.24 2.03
C GLN A 60 0.56 -45.69 2.89
N ILE A 61 0.63 -45.91 4.20
CA ILE A 61 -0.33 -45.39 5.16
C ILE A 61 -0.07 -43.89 5.36
N HIS A 62 -0.92 -43.04 4.80
CA HIS A 62 -0.89 -41.59 5.00
C HIS A 62 -1.72 -41.22 6.22
N VAL A 63 -1.06 -40.86 7.32
CA VAL A 63 -1.72 -40.37 8.53
C VAL A 63 -1.93 -38.86 8.40
N HIS A 64 -3.16 -38.44 8.11
CA HIS A 64 -3.53 -37.02 8.16
C HIS A 64 -3.81 -36.62 9.61
N VAL A 65 -2.84 -35.95 10.23
CA VAL A 65 -3.04 -35.30 11.54
C VAL A 65 -3.84 -34.02 11.32
N LEU A 66 -5.14 -34.07 11.60
CA LEU A 66 -6.00 -32.90 11.66
C LEU A 66 -5.71 -32.18 12.98
N MET A 67 -4.98 -31.06 12.93
CA MET A 67 -4.94 -30.15 14.08
C MET A 67 -6.35 -29.56 14.27
N PRO A 68 -6.93 -29.62 15.49
CA PRO A 68 -8.15 -28.92 15.79
C PRO A 68 -7.93 -27.43 15.52
N TYR A 69 -8.73 -26.85 14.64
CA TYR A 69 -8.71 -25.42 14.40
C TYR A 69 -9.29 -24.73 15.63
N GLU A 70 -8.43 -24.18 16.49
CA GLU A 70 -8.85 -23.24 17.53
C GLU A 70 -9.31 -21.97 16.83
N ALA A 71 -10.59 -21.62 17.01
CA ALA A 71 -11.09 -20.34 16.54
C ALA A 71 -10.28 -19.22 17.22
N PRO A 72 -9.73 -18.26 16.46
CA PRO A 72 -9.00 -17.16 17.06
C PRO A 72 -9.90 -16.44 18.08
N PRO A 73 -9.36 -16.03 19.25
CA PRO A 73 -10.15 -15.40 20.29
C PRO A 73 -10.89 -14.17 19.74
N GLU A 74 -12.17 -14.04 20.10
CA GLU A 74 -12.97 -12.89 19.66
C GLU A 74 -12.33 -11.59 20.17
N PRO A 75 -12.10 -10.60 19.29
CA PRO A 75 -11.44 -9.38 19.68
C PRO A 75 -12.30 -8.60 20.68
N THR A 76 -11.66 -8.19 21.77
CA THR A 76 -12.29 -7.45 22.87
C THR A 76 -12.79 -6.10 22.37
N ARG A 77 -13.84 -5.53 22.98
CA ARG A 77 -14.37 -4.18 22.60
C ARG A 77 -13.27 -3.12 22.54
N TRP A 78 -12.30 -3.19 23.46
CA TRP A 78 -11.15 -2.30 23.48
C TRP A 78 -10.21 -2.48 22.28
N GLU A 79 -10.03 -3.71 21.81
CA GLU A 79 -9.24 -4.00 20.61
C GLU A 79 -9.93 -3.50 19.36
N HIS A 80 -11.27 -3.56 19.32
CA HIS A 80 -12.07 -2.95 18.26
C HIS A 80 -11.91 -1.44 18.21
N ILE A 81 -12.01 -0.76 19.35
CA ILE A 81 -11.80 0.69 19.47
C ILE A 81 -10.37 1.03 19.05
N ARG A 82 -9.37 0.29 19.55
CA ARG A 82 -7.96 0.53 19.26
C ARG A 82 -7.64 0.29 17.78
N ALA A 83 -8.17 -0.77 17.19
CA ALA A 83 -8.03 -1.06 15.77
C ALA A 83 -8.71 0.02 14.92
N TRP A 84 -9.91 0.46 15.30
CA TRP A 84 -10.61 1.58 14.66
C TRP A 84 -9.78 2.87 14.75
N LEU A 85 -9.25 3.18 15.93
CA LEU A 85 -8.43 4.37 16.16
C LEU A 85 -7.15 4.33 15.33
N LEU A 86 -6.45 3.20 15.29
CA LEU A 86 -5.24 3.00 14.49
C LEU A 86 -5.53 3.07 12.97
N ARG A 87 -6.68 2.56 12.52
CA ARG A 87 -7.12 2.67 11.12
C ARG A 87 -7.46 4.11 10.74
N THR A 88 -8.07 4.85 11.66
CA THR A 88 -8.61 6.19 11.40
C THR A 88 -7.55 7.28 11.55
N ILE A 89 -6.71 7.19 12.59
CA ILE A 89 -5.67 8.19 12.92
C ILE A 89 -4.40 8.00 12.08
N GLY A 90 -4.21 6.83 11.44
CA GLY A 90 -3.12 6.61 10.49
C GLY A 90 -1.90 5.92 11.11
N ARG A 91 -0.80 5.82 10.34
CA ARG A 91 0.40 5.07 10.76
C ARG A 91 1.04 5.73 11.98
N PRO A 92 1.50 4.96 13.00
CA PRO A 92 2.06 5.52 14.24
C PRO A 92 3.25 6.48 13.97
N TRP A 93 4.05 6.19 12.94
CA TRP A 93 5.09 7.09 12.45
C TRP A 93 4.58 8.49 12.04
N GLN A 94 3.40 8.60 11.42
CA GLN A 94 2.83 9.88 11.02
C GLN A 94 2.39 10.70 12.24
N ILE A 95 1.94 10.03 13.30
CA ILE A 95 1.62 10.68 14.58
C ILE A 95 2.91 11.21 15.21
N CYS A 96 3.95 10.38 15.31
CA CYS A 96 5.25 10.82 15.81
C CYS A 96 5.83 11.97 14.99
N GLY A 97 5.76 11.89 13.66
CA GLY A 97 6.23 12.94 12.75
C GLY A 97 5.43 14.24 12.86
N ALA A 98 4.11 14.15 13.02
CA ALA A 98 3.25 15.32 13.24
C ALA A 98 3.53 15.98 14.60
N LEU A 99 3.72 15.18 15.65
CA LEU A 99 4.03 15.67 16.98
C LEU A 99 5.41 16.33 17.01
N ALA A 100 6.40 15.68 16.39
CA ALA A 100 7.74 16.22 16.24
C ALA A 100 7.70 17.55 15.48
N LEU A 101 7.03 17.62 14.32
CA LEU A 101 6.90 18.87 13.56
C LEU A 101 6.12 19.97 14.29
N ALA A 102 5.15 19.62 15.12
CA ALA A 102 4.38 20.60 15.88
C ALA A 102 5.24 21.29 16.95
N VAL A 103 6.13 20.54 17.59
CA VAL A 103 7.02 21.02 18.67
C VAL A 103 8.38 21.48 18.13
N MET A 104 8.75 21.06 16.93
CA MET A 104 10.02 21.42 16.32
C MET A 104 10.09 22.95 16.15
N PRO A 105 11.16 23.59 16.65
CA PRO A 105 11.35 25.02 16.46
C PRO A 105 11.52 25.32 14.97
N ILE A 106 10.79 26.33 14.48
CA ILE A 106 10.93 26.78 13.10
C ILE A 106 12.27 27.53 13.02
N PRO A 107 13.18 27.17 12.09
CA PRO A 107 14.45 27.85 11.94
C PRO A 107 14.22 29.33 11.64
N GLY A 108 14.75 30.21 12.50
CA GLY A 108 14.61 31.67 12.38
C GLY A 108 13.60 32.32 13.34
N THR A 109 12.71 31.57 13.98
CA THR A 109 11.74 32.14 14.95
C THR A 109 11.96 31.71 16.38
N GLU A 110 12.86 30.77 16.66
CA GLU A 110 13.13 30.12 17.97
C GLU A 110 11.93 29.41 18.63
N TYR A 111 10.70 29.79 18.27
CA TYR A 111 9.44 29.22 18.73
C TYR A 111 8.89 28.21 17.73
N SER A 112 8.18 27.20 18.25
CA SER A 112 7.45 26.20 17.47
C SER A 112 6.09 26.73 17.00
N ALA A 113 5.52 26.12 15.95
CA ALA A 113 4.17 26.46 15.48
C ALA A 113 3.11 26.26 16.59
N ALA A 114 3.28 25.23 17.42
CA ALA A 114 2.39 24.94 18.54
C ALA A 114 2.44 26.04 19.62
N THR A 115 3.64 26.50 19.97
CA THR A 115 3.83 27.59 20.95
C THR A 115 3.31 28.92 20.42
N GLY A 116 3.50 29.23 19.13
CA GLY A 116 2.95 30.43 18.51
C GLY A 116 1.42 30.43 18.51
N TRP A 117 0.81 29.29 18.18
CA TRP A 117 -0.64 29.15 18.23
C TRP A 117 -1.20 29.28 19.66
N ALA A 118 -0.54 28.65 20.65
CA ALA A 118 -0.93 28.80 22.05
C ALA A 118 -0.87 30.25 22.53
N HIS A 119 0.12 31.03 22.07
CA HIS A 119 0.22 32.45 22.37
C HIS A 119 -0.90 33.28 21.74
N ILE A 120 -1.31 32.99 20.50
CA ILE A 120 -2.43 33.68 19.85
C ILE A 120 -3.74 33.40 20.59
N VAL A 121 -3.98 32.14 20.98
CA VAL A 121 -5.18 31.76 21.73
C VAL A 121 -5.21 32.44 23.10
N SER A 122 -4.06 32.53 23.80
CA SER A 122 -4.00 33.21 25.10
C SER A 122 -4.19 34.72 24.98
N LEU A 123 -3.66 35.35 23.93
CA LEU A 123 -3.92 36.76 23.63
C LEU A 123 -5.41 37.00 23.32
N ALA A 124 -6.01 36.17 22.47
CA ALA A 124 -7.43 36.29 22.15
C ALA A 124 -8.31 36.13 23.40
N ARG A 125 -7.94 35.23 24.31
CA ARG A 125 -8.60 35.07 25.61
C ARG A 125 -8.45 36.30 26.49
N ALA A 126 -7.26 36.89 26.53
CA ALA A 126 -6.98 38.07 27.34
C ALA A 126 -7.69 39.34 26.83
N GLU A 127 -7.78 39.50 25.50
CA GLU A 127 -8.31 40.71 24.86
C GLU A 127 -9.81 40.65 24.58
N ALA A 128 -10.33 39.49 24.15
CA ALA A 128 -11.72 39.31 23.73
C ALA A 128 -12.53 38.42 24.69
N GLY A 129 -11.92 37.97 25.78
CA GLY A 129 -12.57 37.19 26.83
C GLY A 129 -12.53 35.67 26.63
N GLN A 130 -13.03 34.97 27.65
CA GLN A 130 -13.02 33.50 27.76
C GLN A 130 -13.69 32.81 26.56
N ASP A 131 -14.85 33.31 26.13
CA ASP A 131 -15.62 32.73 25.02
C ASP A 131 -14.87 32.80 23.69
N ALA A 132 -14.17 33.92 23.43
CA ALA A 132 -13.37 34.10 22.23
C ALA A 132 -12.16 33.16 22.21
N GLY A 133 -11.49 32.97 23.35
CA GLY A 133 -10.40 32.02 23.51
C GLY A 133 -10.83 30.58 23.21
N TYR A 134 -11.96 30.15 23.75
CA TYR A 134 -12.51 28.81 23.47
C TYR A 134 -12.99 28.65 22.04
N ALA A 135 -13.67 29.64 21.47
CA ALA A 135 -14.11 29.61 20.08
C ALA A 135 -12.91 29.47 19.13
N LEU A 136 -11.85 30.25 19.34
CA LEU A 136 -10.63 30.18 18.54
C LEU A 136 -9.90 28.84 18.71
N ALA A 137 -9.85 28.28 19.90
CA ALA A 137 -9.17 27.01 20.14
C ALA A 137 -9.95 25.80 19.61
N LEU A 138 -11.28 25.79 19.78
CA LEU A 138 -12.14 24.66 19.40
C LEU A 138 -12.38 24.59 17.88
N THR A 139 -12.42 25.72 17.18
CA THR A 139 -12.71 25.75 15.74
C THR A 139 -11.73 24.90 14.91
N PRO A 140 -10.40 25.14 14.96
CA PRO A 140 -9.45 24.34 14.18
C PRO A 140 -9.35 22.92 14.72
N LEU A 141 -9.54 22.70 16.03
CA LEU A 141 -9.58 21.35 16.63
C LEU A 141 -10.74 20.52 16.06
N ALA A 142 -11.94 21.08 16.01
CA ALA A 142 -13.12 20.43 15.45
C ALA A 142 -12.92 20.12 13.96
N ILE A 143 -12.37 21.06 13.19
CA ILE A 143 -12.03 20.86 11.77
C ILE A 143 -11.03 19.71 11.62
N ALA A 144 -10.00 19.64 12.47
CA ALA A 144 -9.01 18.57 12.44
C ALA A 144 -9.68 17.20 12.65
N VAL A 145 -10.50 17.10 13.69
CA VAL A 145 -11.19 15.86 14.07
C VAL A 145 -12.15 15.41 12.98
N ILE A 146 -12.98 16.31 12.44
CA ILE A 146 -13.90 16.00 11.35
C ILE A 146 -13.12 15.52 10.12
N ARG A 147 -12.02 16.18 9.75
CA ARG A 147 -11.22 15.81 8.58
C ARG A 147 -10.46 14.49 8.75
N ILE A 148 -10.05 14.15 9.97
CA ILE A 148 -9.39 12.86 10.27
C ILE A 148 -10.42 11.72 10.25
N THR A 149 -11.61 11.94 10.83
CA THR A 149 -12.67 10.92 10.90
C THR A 149 -13.33 10.64 9.55
N THR A 150 -13.51 11.65 8.70
CA THR A 150 -14.17 11.51 7.40
C THR A 150 -13.23 11.11 6.26
N GLY A 151 -11.95 11.46 6.34
CA GLY A 151 -11.00 11.28 5.23
C GLY A 151 -9.69 10.56 5.59
N GLY A 152 -9.56 10.06 6.82
CA GLY A 152 -8.36 9.41 7.35
C GLY A 152 -7.26 10.36 7.82
N GLY A 153 -6.35 9.82 8.64
CA GLY A 153 -5.20 10.52 9.19
C GLY A 153 -4.06 10.70 8.19
N THR A 154 -3.97 11.88 7.58
CA THR A 154 -2.78 12.33 6.85
C THR A 154 -1.88 13.17 7.75
N LEU A 155 -0.57 13.17 7.48
CA LEU A 155 0.43 13.90 8.28
C LEU A 155 0.03 15.37 8.54
N ARG A 156 -0.46 16.08 7.50
CA ARG A 156 -0.92 17.47 7.62
C ARG A 156 -2.11 17.63 8.56
N ARG A 157 -3.07 16.69 8.54
CA ARG A 157 -4.25 16.73 9.40
C ARG A 157 -3.89 16.41 10.85
N LEU A 158 -2.97 15.47 11.06
CA LEU A 158 -2.43 15.14 12.39
C LEU A 158 -1.61 16.30 12.96
N LEU A 159 -0.84 17.01 12.13
CA LEU A 159 -0.11 18.20 12.54
C LEU A 159 -1.07 19.31 12.96
N LEU A 160 -2.13 19.55 12.17
CA LEU A 160 -3.17 20.51 12.53
C LEU A 160 -3.85 20.13 13.84
N LEU A 161 -4.16 18.84 14.06
CA LEU A 161 -4.69 18.35 15.32
C LEU A 161 -3.72 18.59 16.49
N ALA A 162 -2.43 18.28 16.32
CA ALA A 162 -1.41 18.46 17.35
C ALA A 162 -1.24 19.93 17.73
N VAL A 163 -1.10 20.83 16.74
CA VAL A 163 -1.00 22.28 16.96
C VAL A 163 -2.26 22.82 17.63
N SER A 164 -3.45 22.43 17.17
CA SER A 164 -4.72 22.88 17.75
C SER A 164 -4.88 22.40 19.19
N LEU A 165 -4.48 21.16 19.49
CA LEU A 165 -4.54 20.59 20.83
C LEU A 165 -3.60 21.32 21.80
N VAL A 166 -2.38 21.64 21.37
CA VAL A 166 -1.44 22.43 22.19
C VAL A 166 -1.98 23.84 22.43
N GLY A 167 -2.59 24.49 21.45
CA GLY A 167 -3.23 25.79 21.66
C GLY A 167 -4.44 25.73 22.59
N PHE A 168 -5.23 24.67 22.51
CA PHE A 168 -6.35 24.45 23.44
C PHE A 168 -5.85 24.25 24.88
N VAL A 169 -4.92 23.32 25.10
CA VAL A 169 -4.43 23.01 26.44
C VAL A 169 -3.56 24.13 27.02
N GLY A 170 -2.68 24.72 26.23
CA GLY A 170 -1.71 25.71 26.69
C GLY A 170 -2.18 27.16 26.62
N GLY A 171 -3.18 27.47 25.80
CA GLY A 171 -3.66 28.85 25.59
C GLY A 171 -5.09 29.10 26.06
N ALA A 172 -6.00 28.13 25.93
CA ALA A 172 -7.42 28.32 26.25
C ALA A 172 -7.79 27.90 27.67
N ILE A 173 -7.15 26.88 28.25
CA ILE A 173 -7.48 26.37 29.58
C ILE A 173 -6.79 27.23 30.66
N ASP A 174 -7.57 27.97 31.44
CA ASP A 174 -7.11 28.54 32.69
C ASP A 174 -7.50 27.59 33.84
N LEU A 175 -6.59 27.35 34.79
CA LEU A 175 -6.90 26.58 35.99
C LEU A 175 -8.02 27.21 36.82
N TYR A 176 -8.27 28.51 36.63
CA TYR A 176 -9.35 29.24 37.28
C TYR A 176 -10.71 29.08 36.58
N ASP A 177 -10.79 28.55 35.35
CA ASP A 177 -12.06 28.38 34.62
C ASP A 177 -13.12 27.57 35.38
N PRO A 178 -12.80 26.44 36.03
CA PRO A 178 -13.77 25.70 36.82
C PRO A 178 -14.30 26.53 37.98
N VAL A 179 -13.44 27.38 38.59
CA VAL A 179 -13.83 28.28 39.67
C VAL A 179 -14.75 29.36 39.13
N THR A 180 -14.44 29.98 37.98
CA THR A 180 -15.30 30.96 37.31
C THR A 180 -16.66 30.37 36.94
N TRP A 181 -16.72 29.13 36.44
CA TRP A 181 -17.99 28.46 36.12
C TRP A 181 -18.83 28.13 37.34
N ILE A 182 -18.21 27.78 38.47
CA ILE A 182 -18.91 27.45 39.71
C ILE A 182 -19.35 28.72 40.46
N THR A 183 -18.53 29.77 40.43
CA THR A 183 -18.69 30.96 41.29
C THR A 183 -19.17 32.20 40.57
N GLY A 184 -19.06 32.24 39.23
CA GLY A 184 -19.35 33.42 38.42
C GLY A 184 -18.35 34.57 38.60
N VAL A 185 -17.28 34.39 39.38
CA VAL A 185 -16.29 35.43 39.65
C VAL A 185 -15.19 35.38 38.59
N THR A 186 -15.16 36.40 37.73
CA THR A 186 -14.06 36.64 36.79
C THR A 186 -12.93 37.40 37.49
N ARG A 187 -11.68 37.08 37.15
CA ARG A 187 -10.49 37.77 37.66
C ARG A 187 -10.32 39.16 37.04
#